data_AF-A0A2S5RGJ4-F1
#
_entry.id   AF-A0A2S5RGJ4-F1
#
_cell.length_a   1.000
_cell.length_b   1.000
_cell.length_c   1.000
_cell.angle_alpha   90.00
_cell.angle_beta   90.00
_cell.angle_gamma   90.00
#
_symmetry.space_group_name_H-M   'P 1'
#
loop_
_entity.id
_entity.type
_entity.pdbx_description
1 polymer ?
#
loop_
_entity_poly.entity_id
_entity_poly.type
_entity_poly.pdbx_seq_one_letter_code
_entity_poly.pdbx_strand_id
1 'polypeptide(L)' 'MTDQQIIGLSILVIGVILTIISSIWTYWIKNGNKIHNEFHQNNKESTSIWEFTKKNFPLFLTIFCFIMAFSGMLMMF' A
#
# COMPACT_ATOMS: atom_id res chain seq x y z
N MET A 1 -3.22 18.09 24.46
CA MET A 1 -3.64 16.92 23.66
C MET A 1 -4.33 15.94 24.59
N THR A 2 -5.48 15.41 24.18
CA THR A 2 -6.11 14.27 24.87
C THR A 2 -5.38 12.97 24.50
N ASP A 3 -5.55 11.93 25.30
CA ASP A 3 -4.97 10.61 25.00
C ASP A 3 -5.38 10.11 23.61
N GLN A 4 -6.62 10.39 23.20
CA GLN A 4 -7.12 10.08 21.85
C GLN A 4 -6.33 10.78 20.74
N GLN A 5 -5.97 12.05 20.94
CA GLN A 5 -5.16 12.81 19.98
C GLN A 5 -3.72 12.27 19.90
N ILE A 6 -3.16 11.81 21.02
CA ILE A 6 -1.81 11.20 21.06
C ILE A 6 -1.82 9.84 20.33
N ILE A 7 -2.86 9.03 20.55
CA ILE A 7 -3.06 7.75 19.85
C ILE A 7 -3.26 7.99 18.35
N GLY A 8 -4.12 8.94 17.99
CA GLY A 8 -4.37 9.32 16.58
C GLY A 8 -3.11 9.78 15.87
N LEU A 9 -2.31 10.64 16.52
CA LEU A 9 -1.02 11.09 15.99
C LEU A 9 -0.04 9.93 15.79
N SER A 10 0.02 8.99 16.74
CA SER A 10 0.90 7.82 16.65
C SER A 10 0.51 6.93 15.47
N ILE A 11 -0.78 6.66 15.31
CA ILE A 11 -1.31 5.88 14.18
C ILE A 11 -1.06 6.59 12.85
N LEU A 12 -1.24 7.91 12.80
CA LEU A 12 -0.98 8.72 11.61
C LEU A 12 0.49 8.64 11.19
N VAL A 13 1.41 8.85 12.12
CA VAL A 13 2.85 8.79 11.84
C VAL A 13 3.26 7.41 11.34
N ILE A 14 2.81 6.35 12.01
CA ILE A 14 3.09 4.96 11.60
C ILE A 14 2.49 4.68 10.22
N GLY A 15 1.23 5.07 10.00
CA GLY A 15 0.53 4.87 8.73
C GLY A 15 1.22 5.58 7.57
N VAL A 16 1.69 6.82 7.76
CA VAL A 16 2.43 7.58 6.74
C VAL A 16 3.75 6.89 6.41
N ILE A 17 4.53 6.50 7.42
CA ILE A 17 5.81 5.80 7.23
C ILE A 17 5.58 4.50 6.45
N LEU A 18 4.61 3.69 6.84
CA LEU A 18 4.29 2.45 6.17
C LEU A 18 3.81 2.67 4.74
N THR A 19 3.03 3.72 4.48
CA THR A 19 2.57 4.09 3.13
C THR A 19 3.74 4.46 2.23
N ILE A 20 4.71 5.23 2.72
CA ILE A 20 5.92 5.60 1.96
C ILE A 20 6.74 4.35 1.63
N ILE A 21 7.00 3.50 2.61
CA ILE A 21 7.78 2.26 2.43
C ILE A 21 7.10 1.33 1.41
N SER A 22 5.79 1.12 1.55
CA SER A 22 5.02 0.26 0.64
C SER A 22 4.86 0.85 -0.76
N SER A 23 4.79 2.18 -0.89
CA SER A 23 4.80 2.87 -2.20
C SER A 23 6.13 2.70 -2.92
N ILE A 24 7.26 2.89 -2.21
CA ILE A 24 8.60 2.67 -2.76
C ILE A 24 8.74 1.21 -3.16
N TRP A 25 8.36 0.27 -2.29
CA TRP A 25 8.44 -1.15 -2.60
C TRP A 25 7.59 -1.54 -3.82
N THR A 26 6.37 -1.00 -3.93
CA THR A 26 5.49 -1.17 -5.10
C THR A 26 6.14 -0.65 -6.38
N TYR A 27 6.78 0.52 -6.32
CA TYR A 27 7.51 1.08 -7.45
C TYR A 27 8.67 0.16 -7.87
N TRP A 28 9.45 -0.36 -6.92
CA TRP A 28 10.57 -1.27 -7.20
C TRP A 28 10.10 -2.58 -7.83
N ILE A 29 9.03 -3.20 -7.33
CA ILE A 29 8.44 -4.41 -7.93
C ILE A 29 7.97 -4.14 -9.36
N LYS A 30 7.30 -3.01 -9.60
CA LYS A 30 6.82 -2.64 -10.94
C LYS A 30 7.96 -2.32 -11.90
N ASN A 31 9.03 -1.67 -11.45
CA ASN A 31 10.16 -1.30 -12.32
C ASN A 31 11.15 -2.45 -12.54
N GLY A 32 11.41 -3.28 -11.52
CA GLY A 32 12.23 -4.49 -11.67
C GLY A 32 11.63 -5.47 -12.68
N ASN A 33 10.30 -5.56 -12.72
CA ASN A 33 9.59 -6.34 -13.73
C ASN A 33 9.62 -5.73 -15.13
N LYS A 34 9.91 -4.44 -15.32
CA LYS A 34 10.00 -3.85 -16.67
C LYS A 34 11.28 -4.23 -17.41
N ILE A 35 12.40 -4.41 -16.70
CA ILE A 35 13.69 -4.78 -17.29
C ILE A 35 13.67 -6.22 -17.86
N HIS A 36 12.75 -7.08 -17.37
CA HIS A 36 12.63 -8.47 -17.81
C HIS A 36 11.47 -8.73 -18.80
N ASN A 37 10.68 -7.72 -19.17
CA ASN A 37 9.37 -7.90 -19.84
C ASN A 37 9.24 -7.31 -21.26
N GLU A 38 10.34 -7.16 -22.01
CA GLU A 38 10.19 -6.97 -23.47
C GLU A 38 9.66 -8.24 -24.18
N PHE A 39 9.50 -9.38 -23.49
CA PHE A 39 9.14 -10.66 -24.14
C PHE A 39 7.92 -11.44 -23.59
N HIS A 40 7.18 -10.95 -22.61
CA HIS A 40 5.93 -11.60 -22.15
C HIS A 40 4.81 -10.55 -22.13
N GLN A 41 4.14 -10.27 -23.24
CA GLN A 41 3.06 -11.15 -23.71
C GLN A 41 2.51 -11.99 -22.55
N ASN A 42 1.62 -11.40 -21.76
CA ASN A 42 0.36 -12.02 -21.36
C ASN A 42 -0.26 -11.20 -20.22
N ASN A 43 -1.24 -10.38 -20.59
CA ASN A 43 -2.50 -10.34 -19.87
C ASN A 43 -3.03 -11.79 -19.74
N LYS A 44 -2.42 -12.63 -18.88
CA LYS A 44 -3.17 -13.72 -18.26
C LYS A 44 -4.17 -12.99 -17.39
N GLU A 45 -5.38 -12.80 -17.92
CA GLU A 45 -6.53 -12.36 -17.14
C GLU A 45 -6.52 -13.18 -15.85
N SER A 46 -6.45 -12.49 -14.71
CA SER A 46 -6.52 -13.18 -13.43
C SER A 46 -7.88 -13.85 -13.36
N THR A 47 -7.92 -15.16 -13.57
CA THR A 47 -9.15 -15.96 -13.63
C THR A 47 -9.85 -16.06 -12.27
N SER A 48 -9.16 -15.67 -11.18
CA SER A 48 -9.75 -15.55 -9.84
C SER A 48 -9.33 -14.26 -9.13
N ILE A 49 -10.23 -13.76 -8.26
CA ILE A 49 -10.01 -12.59 -7.40
C ILE A 49 -8.73 -12.76 -6.57
N TRP A 50 -8.45 -13.98 -6.09
CA TRP A 50 -7.28 -14.28 -5.29
C TRP A 50 -5.96 -14.09 -6.05
N GLU A 51 -5.90 -14.46 -7.33
CA GLU A 51 -4.72 -14.23 -8.14
C GLU A 51 -4.50 -12.75 -8.46
N PHE A 52 -5.58 -12.02 -8.70
CA PHE A 52 -5.53 -10.56 -8.87
C PHE A 52 -4.98 -9.88 -7.62
N THR A 53 -5.47 -10.27 -6.44
CA THR A 53 -5.02 -9.73 -5.14
C THR A 53 -3.56 -10.04 -4.90
N LYS A 54 -3.09 -11.27 -5.16
CA LYS A 54 -1.67 -11.62 -5.02
C LYS A 54 -0.78 -10.81 -5.96
N LYS A 55 -1.17 -10.66 -7.23
CA LYS A 55 -0.39 -9.89 -8.22
C LYS A 55 -0.27 -8.41 -7.86
N ASN A 56 -1.32 -7.84 -7.25
CA ASN A 56 -1.38 -6.43 -6.88
C ASN A 56 -1.22 -6.20 -5.37
N PHE A 57 -0.76 -7.20 -4.61
CA PHE A 57 -0.69 -7.14 -3.15
C PHE A 57 0.06 -5.91 -2.62
N PRO A 58 1.19 -5.47 -3.20
CA PRO A 58 1.87 -4.25 -2.77
C PRO A 58 0.99 -2.99 -2.88
N LEU A 59 0.12 -2.93 -3.90
CA LEU A 59 -0.82 -1.83 -4.09
C LEU A 59 -1.96 -1.88 -3.06
N PHE A 60 -2.50 -3.07 -2.79
CA PHE A 60 -3.48 -3.25 -1.70
C PHE A 60 -2.91 -2.87 -0.34
N LEU A 61 -1.67 -3.27 -0.05
CA LEU A 61 -0.97 -2.91 1.17
C LEU A 61 -0.79 -1.39 1.30
N THR A 62 -0.42 -0.72 0.19
CA THR A 62 -0.28 0.75 0.18
C THR A 62 -1.60 1.45 0.50
N ILE A 63 -2.72 1.00 -0.09
CA ILE A 63 -4.05 1.54 0.21
C ILE A 63 -4.44 1.29 1.67
N PHE A 64 -4.14 0.10 2.20
CA PHE A 64 -4.39 -0.21 3.61
C PHE A 64 -3.64 0.73 4.56
N CYS A 65 -2.34 0.96 4.30
CA CYS A 65 -1.54 1.89 5.10
C CYS A 65 -2.06 3.33 5.01
N PHE A 66 -2.55 3.74 3.84
CA PHE A 66 -3.20 5.04 3.67
C PHE A 66 -4.48 5.16 4.51
N ILE A 67 -5.35 4.15 4.50
CA ILE A 67 -6.58 4.12 5.31
C ILE A 67 -6.25 4.16 6.80
N MET A 68 -5.19 3.48 7.24
CA MET A 68 -4.71 3.54 8.62
C MET A 68 -4.28 4.97 8.99
N ALA A 69 -3.48 5.63 8.14
CA ALA A 69 -3.07 7.02 8.37
C ALA A 69 -4.27 7.98 8.43
N PHE A 70 -5.24 7.79 7.52
CA PHE A 70 -6.46 8.59 7.48
C PHE A 70 -7.33 8.38 8.73
N SER A 71 -7.46 7.13 9.19
CA SER A 71 -8.16 6.82 10.45
C SER A 71 -7.50 7.49 11.67
N GLY A 72 -6.16 7.49 11.73
CA GLY A 72 -5.41 8.21 12.75
C GLY A 72 -5.65 9.72 12.71
N MET A 73 -5.74 10.30 11.51
CA MET A 73 -6.09 11.70 11.31
C MET A 73 -7.50 12.02 11.85
N LEU A 74 -8.48 11.18 11.53
CA LEU A 74 -9.86 11.36 11.99
C LEU A 74 -9.97 11.31 13.52
N MET A 75 -9.18 10.47 14.20
CA MET A 75 -9.14 10.40 15.67
C MET A 75 -8.59 11.66 16.34
N MET A 76 -7.92 12.55 15.59
CA MET A 76 -7.39 13.80 16.14
C MET A 76 -8.42 14.94 16.17
N PHE A 77 -9.52 14.80 15.43
CA PHE A 77 -10.64 15.74 15.37
C PHE A 77 -11.78 15.29 16.29
#